data_AF-A0A7W9YM58-F1
#
_entry.id   AF-A0A7W9YM58-F1
#
_cell.length_a   1.000
_cell.length_b   1.000
_cell.length_c   1.000
_cell.angle_alpha   90.00
_cell.angle_beta   90.00
_cell.angle_gamma   90.00
#
_symmetry.space_group_name_H-M   'P 1'
#
loop_
_entity.id
_entity.type
_entity.pdbx_description
1 polymer ?
#
loop_
_entity_poly.entity_id
_entity_poly.type
_entity_poly.pdbx_seq_one_letter_code
_entity_poly.pdbx_strand_id
1 'polypeptide(L)'
;MMSEQPARVSLREITDFLNHLRTHRPATHDHAPSAAASRLDLLAWKASILARIAAQTTDVETRAVAAAARAELAAARAEESAAHAEEVANSFRVLGGGER
;
A
#
# COMPACT_ATOMS: atom_id res chain seq x y z
N MET A 1 17.29 19.97 -18.90
CA MET A 1 16.43 19.15 -18.03
C MET A 1 16.57 17.70 -18.50
N MET A 2 17.14 16.80 -17.70
CA MET A 2 17.10 15.38 -18.02
C MET A 2 15.72 14.85 -17.63
N SER A 3 14.90 14.58 -18.62
CA SER A 3 13.66 13.82 -18.44
C SER A 3 14.04 12.38 -18.13
N GLU A 4 14.10 12.02 -16.85
CA GLU A 4 14.13 10.62 -16.41
C GLU A 4 12.86 9.96 -16.93
N GLN A 5 12.98 9.26 -18.05
CA GLN A 5 11.85 8.58 -18.64
C GLN A 5 11.51 7.39 -17.73
N PRO A 6 10.26 7.28 -17.24
CA PRO A 6 9.89 6.25 -16.29
C PRO A 6 10.12 4.87 -16.91
N ALA A 7 10.73 3.96 -16.14
CA ALA A 7 11.04 2.62 -16.60
C ALA A 7 9.76 1.91 -17.10
N ARG A 8 9.85 1.25 -18.26
CA ARG A 8 8.71 0.50 -18.81
C ARG A 8 8.34 -0.65 -17.88
N VAL A 9 7.05 -0.96 -17.78
CA VAL A 9 6.57 -2.13 -17.02
C VAL A 9 6.76 -3.38 -17.88
N SER A 10 7.39 -4.41 -17.31
CA SER A 10 7.62 -5.68 -18.01
C SER A 10 6.50 -6.69 -17.73
N LEU A 11 6.27 -7.62 -18.65
CA LEU A 11 5.32 -8.73 -18.45
C LEU A 11 5.70 -9.61 -17.25
N ARG A 12 7.01 -9.80 -17.03
CA ARG A 12 7.53 -10.54 -15.87
C ARG A 12 7.12 -9.87 -14.56
N GLU A 13 7.31 -8.56 -14.46
CA GLU A 13 6.93 -7.78 -13.28
C GLU A 13 5.42 -7.85 -13.00
N ILE A 14 4.58 -7.80 -14.04
CA ILE A 14 3.13 -7.98 -13.90
C ILE A 14 2.81 -9.40 -13.40
N THR A 15 3.50 -10.41 -13.94
CA THR A 15 3.31 -11.81 -13.55
C THR A 15 3.72 -12.03 -12.09
N ASP A 16 4.85 -11.46 -11.68
CA ASP A 16 5.35 -11.51 -10.30
C ASP A 16 4.37 -10.82 -9.35
N PHE A 17 3.83 -9.65 -9.73
CA PHE A 17 2.80 -8.98 -8.97
C PHE A 17 1.53 -9.84 -8.82
N LEU A 18 1.04 -10.45 -9.91
CA LEU A 18 -0.14 -11.31 -9.86
C LEU A 18 0.09 -12.60 -9.06
N ASN A 19 1.30 -13.16 -9.10
CA ASN A 19 1.70 -14.28 -8.25
C ASN A 19 1.67 -13.86 -6.78
N HIS A 20 2.26 -12.71 -6.46
CA HIS A 20 2.30 -12.18 -5.10
C HIS A 20 0.88 -11.89 -4.57
N LEU A 21 0.00 -11.30 -5.38
CA LEU A 21 -1.41 -11.07 -5.06
C LEU A 21 -2.15 -12.39 -4.72
N ARG A 22 -1.86 -13.47 -5.45
CA ARG A 22 -2.45 -14.79 -5.19
C ARG A 22 -1.98 -15.38 -3.86
N THR A 23 -0.71 -15.21 -3.52
CA THR A 23 -0.14 -15.67 -2.25
C THR A 23 -0.67 -14.86 -1.06
N HIS A 24 -0.93 -13.57 -1.26
CA HIS A 24 -1.46 -12.67 -0.22
C HIS A 24 -2.98 -12.62 -0.14
N ARG A 25 -3.73 -13.45 -0.90
CA ARG A 25 -5.17 -13.56 -0.74
C ARG A 25 -5.45 -14.14 0.66
N PRO A 26 -6.01 -13.37 1.60
CA PRO A 26 -6.15 -13.87 2.96
C PRO A 26 -7.19 -14.99 2.97
N ALA A 27 -6.77 -16.19 3.37
CA ALA A 27 -7.68 -17.14 3.98
C ALA A 27 -8.10 -16.52 5.32
N THR A 28 -9.28 -15.91 5.34
CA THR A 28 -10.03 -15.48 6.54
C THR A 28 -9.23 -14.82 7.68
N HIS A 29 -9.32 -13.49 7.75
CA HIS A 29 -9.31 -12.65 8.96
C HIS A 29 -8.62 -13.26 10.20
N ASP A 30 -7.31 -13.05 10.32
CA ASP A 30 -6.70 -12.99 11.64
C ASP A 30 -5.77 -11.79 11.72
N HIS A 31 -5.97 -11.00 12.77
CA HIS A 31 -5.51 -9.62 12.93
C HIS A 31 -4.03 -9.60 13.34
N ALA A 32 -3.13 -10.01 12.44
CA ALA A 32 -1.69 -9.96 12.66
C ALA A 32 -1.09 -8.68 12.05
N PRO A 33 -0.23 -7.92 12.76
CA PRO A 33 0.45 -6.74 12.22
C PRO A 33 1.28 -7.04 10.95
N SER A 34 1.73 -8.29 10.78
CA SER A 34 2.39 -8.77 9.56
C SER A 34 1.49 -8.70 8.30
N ALA A 35 0.17 -8.85 8.46
CA ALA A 35 -0.78 -8.77 7.35
C ALA A 35 -1.03 -7.32 6.90
N ALA A 36 -0.95 -6.34 7.82
CA ALA A 36 -1.09 -4.92 7.50
C ALA A 36 0.11 -4.39 6.71
N ALA A 37 1.34 -4.68 7.16
CA ALA A 37 2.55 -4.37 6.42
C ALA A 37 2.54 -5.01 5.02
N SER A 38 2.13 -6.28 4.94
CA SER A 38 1.97 -6.99 3.66
C SER A 38 0.93 -6.35 2.72
N ARG A 39 -0.18 -5.82 3.27
CA ARG A 39 -1.22 -5.11 2.50
C ARG A 39 -0.68 -3.78 1.95
N LEU A 40 0.08 -3.03 2.74
CA LEU A 40 0.65 -1.76 2.31
C LEU A 40 1.73 -1.92 1.25
N ASP A 41 2.58 -2.94 1.38
CA ASP A 41 3.59 -3.26 0.36
C ASP A 41 2.94 -3.63 -0.97
N LEU A 42 1.85 -4.40 -0.93
CA LEU A 42 1.09 -4.76 -2.12
C LEU A 42 0.43 -3.53 -2.77
N LEU A 43 -0.16 -2.63 -1.99
CA LEU A 43 -0.76 -1.39 -2.49
C LEU A 43 0.31 -0.45 -3.06
N ALA A 44 1.48 -0.38 -2.43
CA ALA A 44 2.62 0.39 -2.91
C ALA A 44 3.12 -0.14 -4.25
N TRP A 45 3.25 -1.46 -4.40
CA TRP A 45 3.64 -2.07 -5.66
C TRP A 45 2.60 -1.83 -6.76
N LYS A 46 1.30 -2.02 -6.47
CA LYS A 46 0.19 -1.70 -7.38
C LYS A 46 0.27 -0.25 -7.86
N ALA A 47 0.39 0.70 -6.93
CA ALA A 47 0.45 2.13 -7.25
C ALA A 47 1.68 2.48 -8.10
N SER A 48 2.83 1.84 -7.84
CA SER A 48 4.07 2.02 -8.63
C SER A 48 3.93 1.53 -10.07
N ILE A 49 3.36 0.33 -10.29
CA ILE A 49 3.10 -0.20 -11.63
C ILE A 49 2.17 0.75 -12.40
N LEU A 50 1.03 1.11 -11.80
CA LEU A 50 0.05 1.97 -12.45
C LEU A 50 0.60 3.38 -12.71
N ALA A 51 1.42 3.92 -11.82
CA ALA A 51 2.10 5.20 -12.03
C ALA A 51 3.01 5.18 -13.26
N ARG A 52 3.79 4.11 -13.44
CA ARG A 52 4.69 3.96 -14.59
C ARG A 52 3.91 3.77 -15.89
N ILE A 53 2.82 3.01 -15.88
CA ILE A 53 1.93 2.86 -17.05
C ILE A 53 1.31 4.21 -17.41
N ALA A 54 0.75 4.92 -16.43
CA ALA A 54 0.13 6.23 -16.63
C ALA A 54 1.10 7.29 -17.19
N ALA A 55 2.38 7.20 -16.83
CA ALA A 55 3.40 8.12 -17.35
C ALA A 55 3.83 7.83 -18.80
N GLN A 56 3.41 6.70 -19.37
CA GLN A 56 3.70 6.28 -20.74
C GLN A 56 2.49 6.38 -21.68
N THR A 57 1.36 6.91 -21.20
CA THR A 57 0.13 7.02 -21.98
C THR A 57 -0.50 8.42 -21.85
N THR A 58 -1.24 8.83 -22.87
CA THR A 58 -2.09 10.03 -22.84
C THR A 58 -3.53 9.71 -22.44
N ASP A 59 -3.85 8.43 -22.27
CA ASP A 59 -5.18 7.96 -21.90
C ASP A 59 -5.62 8.50 -20.53
N VAL A 60 -6.79 9.14 -20.51
CA VAL A 60 -7.32 9.81 -19.31
C VAL A 60 -7.77 8.77 -18.28
N GLU A 61 -8.37 7.67 -18.73
CA GLU A 61 -8.85 6.61 -17.84
C GLU A 61 -7.68 5.95 -17.10
N THR A 62 -6.61 5.61 -17.80
CA THR A 62 -5.40 5.04 -17.20
C THR A 62 -4.77 5.97 -16.16
N ARG A 63 -4.75 7.28 -16.43
CA ARG A 63 -4.25 8.27 -15.45
C ARG A 63 -5.17 8.38 -14.23
N ALA A 64 -6.48 8.32 -14.42
CA ALA A 64 -7.45 8.31 -13.32
C ALA A 64 -7.30 7.06 -12.44
N VAL A 65 -7.11 5.88 -13.04
CA VAL A 65 -6.85 4.63 -12.31
C VAL A 65 -5.56 4.73 -11.49
N ALA A 66 -4.49 5.29 -12.06
CA ALA A 66 -3.25 5.49 -11.33
C ALA A 66 -3.37 6.54 -10.20
N ALA A 67 -4.24 7.55 -10.36
CA ALA A 67 -4.53 8.50 -9.28
C ALA A 67 -5.33 7.83 -8.15
N ALA A 68 -6.35 7.04 -8.48
CA ALA A 68 -7.14 6.27 -7.52
C ALA A 68 -6.25 5.30 -6.71
N ALA A 69 -5.36 4.56 -7.36
CA ALA A 69 -4.44 3.65 -6.67
C ALA A 69 -3.49 4.37 -5.69
N ARG A 70 -3.06 5.60 -6.01
CA ARG A 70 -2.26 6.42 -5.08
C ARG A 70 -3.09 6.90 -3.89
N ALA A 71 -4.35 7.28 -4.12
CA ALA A 71 -5.27 7.66 -3.06
C ALA A 71 -5.59 6.49 -2.12
N GLU A 72 -5.80 5.28 -2.67
CA GLU A 72 -5.97 4.05 -1.88
C GLU A 72 -4.77 3.77 -0.98
N LEU A 73 -3.54 3.88 -1.52
CA LEU A 73 -2.32 3.71 -0.73
C LEU A 73 -2.20 4.77 0.39
N ALA A 74 -2.52 6.04 0.08
CA ALA A 74 -2.48 7.11 1.06
C ALA A 74 -3.49 6.88 2.19
N ALA A 75 -4.71 6.47 1.86
CA ALA A 75 -5.74 6.12 2.84
C ALA A 75 -5.30 4.95 3.73
N ALA A 76 -4.78 3.87 3.14
CA ALA A 76 -4.31 2.72 3.90
C ALA A 76 -3.16 3.06 4.86
N ARG A 77 -2.23 3.94 4.45
CA ARG A 77 -1.15 4.43 5.33
C ARG A 77 -1.69 5.29 6.47
N ALA A 78 -2.70 6.12 6.20
CA ALA A 78 -3.37 6.90 7.23
C ALA A 78 -4.06 5.99 8.26
N GLU A 79 -4.78 4.96 7.80
CA GLU A 79 -5.41 3.95 8.66
C GLU A 79 -4.39 3.24 9.56
N GLU A 80 -3.25 2.78 9.01
CA GLU A 80 -2.21 2.13 9.80
C GLU A 80 -1.59 3.08 10.84
N SER A 81 -1.31 4.33 10.44
CA SER A 81 -0.77 5.33 11.36
C SER A 81 -1.71 5.65 12.52
N ALA A 82 -3.03 5.68 12.25
CA ALA A 82 -4.05 5.89 13.26
C ALA A 82 -4.12 4.69 14.23
N ALA A 83 -4.12 3.47 13.70
CA ALA A 83 -4.12 2.24 14.51
C ALA A 83 -2.88 2.17 15.43
N HIS A 84 -1.70 2.49 14.92
CA HIS A 84 -0.48 2.53 15.71
C HIS A 84 -0.53 3.62 16.79
N ALA A 85 -1.07 4.80 16.49
CA ALA A 85 -1.23 5.86 17.48
C ALA A 85 -2.18 5.46 18.63
N GLU A 86 -3.27 4.74 18.31
CA GLU A 86 -4.19 4.20 19.31
C GLU A 86 -3.52 3.13 20.19
N GLU A 87 -2.73 2.22 19.60
CA GLU A 87 -1.97 1.21 20.35
C GLU A 87 -0.98 1.85 21.33
N VAL A 88 -0.24 2.87 20.88
CA VAL A 88 0.70 3.62 21.72
C VAL A 88 -0.04 4.32 22.85
N ALA A 89 -1.13 5.03 22.55
CA ALA A 89 -1.94 5.71 23.57
C ALA A 89 -2.53 4.73 24.60
N ASN A 90 -2.97 3.55 24.16
CA ASN A 90 -3.47 2.51 25.05
C ASN A 90 -2.36 1.94 25.95
N SER A 91 -1.16 1.74 25.41
CA SER A 91 0.01 1.26 26.16
C SER A 91 0.43 2.25 27.25
N PHE A 92 0.41 3.56 26.99
CA PHE A 92 0.66 4.60 27.99
C PHE A 92 -0.41 4.62 29.09
N ARG A 93 -1.69 4.38 28.76
CA ARG A 93 -2.77 4.27 29.75
C ARG A 93 -2.57 3.08 30.69
N VAL A 94 -2.11 1.94 30.17
CA VAL A 94 -1.86 0.73 30.97
C VAL A 94 -0.67 0.92 31.91
N LEU A 95 0.40 1.60 31.47
CA LEU A 95 1.60 1.83 32.29
C LEU A 95 1.45 2.98 33.30
N GLY A 96 0.64 3.99 33.00
CA GLY A 96 0.42 5.15 33.89
C GLY A 96 -0.66 4.95 34.98
N GLY A 97 -1.39 3.83 34.97
CA GLY A 97 -2.49 3.54 35.90
C GLY A 97 -2.10 2.80 37.18
N GLY A 98 -0.80 2.65 37.45
CA GLY A 98 -0.25 1.89 38.56
C GLY A 98 0.26 2.73 39.73
N GLU A 99 -0.44 3.77 40.16
CA GLU A 99 -0.24 4.35 41.48
C GLU A 99 -1.60 4.48 42.18
N ARG A 100 -1.86 3.53 43.08
CA ARG A 100 -2.86 3.63 44.15
C ARG A 100 -2.13 3.44 45.48
#